data_AF-A0AA88X5U3-F1
#
_entry.id   AF-A0AA88X5U3-F1
#
_cell.length_a   1.000
_cell.length_b   1.000
_cell.length_c   1.000
_cell.angle_alpha   90.00
_cell.angle_beta   90.00
_cell.angle_gamma   90.00
#
_symmetry.space_group_name_H-M   'P 1'
#
loop_
_entity.id
_entity.type
_entity.pdbx_description
1 polymer ?
#
loop_
_entity_poly.entity_id
_entity_poly.type
_entity_poly.pdbx_seq_one_letter_code
_entity_poly.pdbx_strand_id
1 'polypeptide(L)'
;MKYSIREDGGTEIRKRQKPYTKKCESEYCELWLKRNKSILDRLLELRSSIICLQEFWVANEELVGMYEKRLGDAGYVTYKLARTNNRGDGLLTAVQQNHFHVLNYRECLFNDIGDRVAQLFHVELLARPGSQSIELGIEILFVNTHLIFPHDSTCCFLRLQQVYKILQVIESYCHEYELPPVPIILCGDWNGSKKGNVCKFLLSQGFVSSYDFAHNYTGDGEETYEWVSHCNHRGDICAVDFIWLFNPNKSRKPLKQSFLEALIGNVNVRSHFGGHAIAYADHGGRSTRVWQSIIEV
;
A
#
# COMPACT_ATOMS: atom_id res chain seq x y z
N MET A 1 -26.87 -11.41 26.01
CA MET A 1 -27.45 -10.66 27.15
C MET A 1 -27.69 -11.64 28.28
N LYS A 2 -27.14 -11.41 29.48
CA LYS A 2 -27.57 -12.10 30.70
C LYS A 2 -28.06 -11.02 31.66
N TYR A 3 -29.30 -11.12 32.10
CA TYR A 3 -29.88 -10.26 33.13
C TYR A 3 -29.72 -10.96 34.48
N SER A 4 -29.22 -10.24 35.48
CA SER A 4 -29.34 -10.64 36.88
C SER A 4 -30.32 -9.67 37.55
N ILE A 5 -31.40 -10.20 38.11
CA ILE A 5 -32.41 -9.45 38.85
C ILE A 5 -31.96 -9.40 40.31
N ARG A 6 -32.00 -8.22 40.96
CA ARG A 6 -32.01 -8.08 42.42
C ARG A 6 -33.45 -7.79 42.87
N GLU A 7 -33.77 -8.22 44.09
CA GLU A 7 -35.12 -8.21 44.70
C GLU A 7 -35.64 -6.81 45.11
N ASP A 8 -35.03 -5.72 44.65
CA ASP A 8 -35.37 -4.37 45.04
C ASP A 8 -35.63 -3.44 43.84
N GLY A 9 -36.54 -3.84 42.95
CA GLY A 9 -37.44 -2.97 42.16
C GLY A 9 -36.91 -1.77 41.33
N GLY A 10 -35.61 -1.47 41.33
CA GLY A 10 -35.01 -0.30 40.69
C GLY A 10 -34.13 -0.70 39.53
N THR A 11 -34.52 -0.31 38.31
CA THR A 11 -33.71 -0.56 37.11
C THR A 11 -32.59 0.48 37.01
N GLU A 12 -31.46 0.26 37.68
CA GLU A 12 -30.26 1.08 37.46
C GLU A 12 -29.57 0.61 36.16
N ILE A 13 -29.69 1.40 35.08
CA ILE A 13 -28.92 1.18 33.85
C ILE A 13 -27.46 1.54 34.14
N ARG A 14 -26.71 0.60 34.72
CA ARG A 14 -25.25 0.70 34.76
C ARG A 14 -24.73 0.55 33.33
N LYS A 15 -24.49 1.67 32.65
CA LYS A 15 -23.60 1.71 31.49
C LYS A 15 -22.29 1.06 31.93
N ARG A 16 -22.01 -0.15 31.43
CA ARG A 16 -20.66 -0.72 31.52
C ARG A 16 -19.71 0.28 30.87
N GLN A 17 -19.00 1.06 31.67
CA GLN A 17 -17.78 1.71 31.22
C GLN A 17 -16.87 0.60 30.71
N LYS A 18 -16.56 0.62 29.41
CA LYS A 18 -15.49 -0.20 28.85
C LYS A 18 -14.18 0.30 29.48
N PRO A 19 -13.45 -0.50 30.28
CA PRO A 19 -12.16 -0.11 30.80
C PRO A 19 -11.11 -0.54 29.78
N TYR A 20 -10.71 0.35 28.88
CA TYR A 20 -9.38 0.37 28.24
C TYR A 20 -9.30 1.60 27.32
N THR A 21 -8.81 2.74 27.82
CA THR A 21 -8.26 3.76 26.93
C THR A 21 -6.94 3.23 26.42
N LYS A 22 -6.94 2.55 25.27
CA LYS A 22 -5.71 2.17 24.58
C LYS A 22 -5.02 3.48 24.18
N LYS A 23 -4.04 3.91 24.97
CA LYS A 23 -3.18 5.05 24.69
C LYS A 23 -2.55 4.87 23.31
N CYS A 24 -2.74 5.82 22.41
CA CYS A 24 -2.17 5.76 21.07
C CYS A 24 -0.77 6.37 21.08
N GLU A 25 0.18 5.81 20.34
CA GLU A 25 1.54 6.39 20.23
C GLU A 25 1.50 7.85 19.76
N SER A 26 0.53 8.20 18.92
CA SER A 26 0.33 9.56 18.40
C SER A 26 0.08 10.61 19.49
N GLU A 27 -0.32 10.21 20.70
CA GLU A 27 -0.53 11.10 21.84
C GLU A 27 0.80 11.50 22.53
N TYR A 28 1.92 10.86 22.17
CA TYR A 28 3.23 11.04 22.82
C TYR A 28 4.26 11.48 21.79
N CYS A 29 4.53 12.79 21.72
CA CYS A 29 5.50 13.39 20.79
C CYS A 29 6.83 12.64 20.75
N GLU A 30 7.43 12.39 21.91
CA GLU A 30 8.72 11.71 22.01
C GLU A 30 8.75 10.32 21.35
N LEU A 31 7.64 9.56 21.44
CA LEU A 31 7.58 8.20 20.91
C LEU A 31 7.50 8.20 19.40
N TRP A 32 6.55 8.94 18.82
CA TRP A 32 6.41 8.97 17.36
C TRP A 32 7.57 9.70 16.70
N LEU A 33 8.13 10.73 17.34
CA LEU A 33 9.29 11.44 16.84
C LEU A 33 10.51 10.52 16.81
N LYS A 34 10.75 9.77 17.89
CA LYS A 34 11.86 8.80 17.95
C LYS A 34 11.74 7.74 16.87
N ARG A 35 10.55 7.14 16.69
CA ARG A 35 10.33 6.13 15.65
C ARG A 35 10.57 6.69 14.25
N ASN A 36 10.03 7.87 13.95
CA ASN A 36 10.17 8.47 12.62
C ASN A 36 11.61 8.92 12.31
N LYS A 37 12.38 9.36 13.33
CA LYS A 37 13.82 9.58 13.16
C LYS A 37 14.55 8.30 12.75
N SER A 38 14.28 7.18 13.43
CA SER A 38 14.87 5.89 13.08
C SER A 38 14.45 5.40 11.69
N ILE A 39 13.20 5.63 11.28
CA ILE A 39 12.74 5.32 9.91
C ILE A 39 13.51 6.15 8.89
N LEU A 40 13.63 7.47 9.10
CA LEU A 40 14.41 8.34 8.21
C LEU A 40 15.88 7.95 8.13
N ASP A 41 16.51 7.61 9.25
CA ASP A 41 17.89 7.13 9.26
C ASP A 41 18.03 5.88 8.39
N ARG A 42 17.11 4.92 8.52
CA ARG A 42 17.12 3.71 7.71
C ARG A 42 16.88 3.99 6.22
N LEU A 43 15.93 4.86 5.89
CA LEU A 43 15.67 5.25 4.50
C LEU A 43 16.90 5.87 3.83
N LEU A 44 17.60 6.75 4.55
CA LEU A 44 18.79 7.42 4.05
C LEU A 44 20.01 6.49 3.96
N GLU A 45 20.10 5.49 4.84
CA GLU A 45 21.10 4.44 4.78
C GLU A 45 20.90 3.53 3.55
N LEU A 46 19.65 3.16 3.24
CA LEU A 46 19.30 2.31 2.11
C LEU A 46 19.52 2.99 0.75
N ARG A 47 19.43 4.33 0.69
CA ARG A 47 19.70 5.14 -0.53
C ARG A 47 18.85 4.73 -1.75
N SER A 48 17.62 4.30 -1.53
CA SER A 48 16.67 3.99 -2.61
C SER A 48 16.43 5.20 -3.50
N SER A 49 16.33 5.01 -4.80
CA SER A 49 16.17 6.16 -5.73
C SER A 49 14.76 6.75 -5.68
N ILE A 50 13.79 5.92 -5.32
CA ILE A 50 12.39 6.29 -5.11
C ILE A 50 11.98 5.68 -3.77
N ILE A 51 11.40 6.49 -2.90
CA ILE A 51 10.86 6.08 -1.61
C ILE A 51 9.35 6.27 -1.65
N CYS A 52 8.57 5.23 -1.37
CA CYS A 52 7.11 5.26 -1.31
C CYS A 52 6.64 4.87 0.08
N LEU A 53 6.06 5.82 0.82
CA LEU A 53 5.53 5.60 2.17
C LEU A 53 4.00 5.69 2.17
N GLN A 54 3.38 4.86 3.01
CA GLN A 54 1.96 4.84 3.31
C GLN A 54 1.75 5.14 4.80
N GLU A 55 0.51 5.52 5.16
CA GLU A 55 0.17 5.96 6.52
C GLU A 55 1.03 7.14 7.00
N PHE A 56 1.53 7.95 6.06
CA PHE A 56 2.31 9.13 6.39
C PHE A 56 1.39 10.18 7.02
N TRP A 57 1.73 10.70 8.19
CA TRP A 57 0.87 11.63 8.94
C TRP A 57 0.97 13.04 8.35
N VAL A 58 0.33 13.25 7.20
CA VAL A 58 0.33 14.52 6.44
C VAL A 58 -0.17 15.70 7.27
N ALA A 59 -1.12 15.48 8.18
CA ALA A 59 -1.66 16.54 9.04
C ALA A 59 -0.74 16.97 10.20
N ASN A 60 0.40 16.30 10.41
CA ASN A 60 1.37 16.66 11.45
C ASN A 60 2.54 17.45 10.84
N GLU A 61 2.50 18.77 10.96
CA GLU A 61 3.49 19.67 10.35
C GLU A 61 4.92 19.43 10.86
N GLU A 62 5.09 19.07 12.13
CA GLU A 62 6.42 18.77 12.70
C GLU A 62 7.03 17.52 12.05
N LEU A 63 6.23 16.46 11.92
CA LEU A 63 6.64 15.22 11.24
C LEU A 63 6.93 15.50 9.76
N VAL A 64 6.04 16.22 9.06
CA VAL A 64 6.22 16.58 7.65
C VAL A 64 7.51 17.36 7.45
N GLY A 65 7.72 18.44 8.22
CA GLY A 65 8.93 19.27 8.11
C GLY A 65 10.21 18.49 8.38
N MET A 66 10.18 17.52 9.30
CA MET A 66 11.33 16.64 9.55
C MET A 66 11.69 15.78 8.33
N TYR A 67 10.69 15.16 7.67
CA TYR A 67 10.94 14.34 6.48
C TYR A 67 11.38 15.18 5.29
N GLU A 68 10.67 16.27 5.00
CA GLU A 68 10.99 17.17 3.88
C GLU A 68 12.40 17.74 4.02
N LYS A 69 12.78 18.19 5.23
CA LYS A 69 14.13 18.69 5.48
C LYS A 69 15.18 17.60 5.28
N ARG A 70 15.04 16.44 5.93
CA ARG A 70 16.10 15.40 5.89
C ARG A 70 16.24 14.72 4.54
N LEU A 71 15.14 14.48 3.84
CA LEU A 71 15.17 13.93 2.49
C LEU A 71 15.66 15.01 1.50
N GLY A 72 15.23 16.26 1.66
CA GLY A 72 15.73 17.40 0.87
C GLY A 72 17.24 17.61 1.01
N ASP A 73 17.78 17.60 2.24
CA ASP A 73 19.22 17.67 2.52
C ASP A 73 20.00 16.52 1.84
N ALA A 74 19.34 15.39 1.57
CA ALA A 74 19.90 14.23 0.86
C ALA A 74 19.64 14.22 -0.66
N GLY A 75 19.08 15.30 -1.21
CA GLY A 75 18.85 15.47 -2.65
C GLY A 75 17.56 14.85 -3.19
N TYR A 76 16.57 14.58 -2.33
CA TYR A 76 15.26 14.12 -2.78
C TYR A 76 14.29 15.29 -2.96
N VAL A 77 13.42 15.20 -3.97
CA VAL A 77 12.16 15.96 -4.01
C VAL A 77 11.04 15.13 -3.39
N THR A 78 10.19 15.74 -2.57
CA THR A 78 9.12 15.05 -1.85
C THR A 78 7.73 15.50 -2.29
N TYR A 79 6.81 14.55 -2.42
CA TYR A 79 5.41 14.76 -2.81
C TYR A 79 4.50 14.07 -1.79
N LYS A 80 3.58 14.81 -1.19
CA LYS A 80 2.64 14.30 -0.18
C LYS A 80 1.21 14.39 -0.68
N LEU A 81 0.41 13.36 -0.39
CA LEU A 81 -1.00 13.32 -0.77
C LEU A 81 -1.84 12.79 0.40
N ALA A 82 -2.67 13.66 0.99
CA ALA A 82 -3.60 13.27 2.04
C ALA A 82 -4.74 12.40 1.50
N ARG A 83 -5.27 11.51 2.34
CA ARG A 83 -6.52 10.81 2.03
C ARG A 83 -7.71 11.76 2.02
N THR A 84 -8.77 11.35 1.35
CA THR A 84 -9.97 12.17 1.12
C THR A 84 -10.93 12.20 2.32
N ASN A 85 -10.71 11.39 3.35
CA ASN A 85 -11.61 11.25 4.51
C ASN A 85 -11.14 11.97 5.79
N ASN A 86 -10.27 12.97 5.68
CA ASN A 86 -9.80 13.79 6.81
C ASN A 86 -9.18 13.01 7.98
N ARG A 87 -8.71 11.77 7.76
CA ARG A 87 -8.00 11.00 8.80
C ARG A 87 -6.62 11.57 9.16
N GLY A 88 -6.11 12.48 8.34
CA GLY A 88 -4.82 13.14 8.54
C GLY A 88 -3.63 12.32 8.06
N ASP A 89 -3.81 11.05 7.71
CA ASP A 89 -2.81 10.20 7.05
C ASP A 89 -2.91 10.26 5.51
N GLY A 90 -1.85 9.79 4.85
CA GLY A 90 -1.73 9.83 3.40
C GLY A 90 -0.50 9.09 2.88
N LEU A 91 -0.07 9.51 1.70
CA LEU A 91 1.11 9.01 1.01
C LEU A 91 2.22 10.05 1.05
N LEU A 92 3.46 9.60 1.13
CA LEU A 92 4.64 10.39 0.81
C LEU A 92 5.46 9.63 -0.23
N THR A 93 5.85 10.31 -1.30
CA THR A 93 6.84 9.82 -2.24
C THR A 93 8.04 10.76 -2.25
N ALA A 94 9.25 10.21 -2.21
CA ALA A 94 10.48 10.97 -2.39
C ALA A 94 11.26 10.42 -3.60
N VAL A 95 11.74 11.30 -4.47
CA VAL A 95 12.46 10.94 -5.70
C VAL A 95 13.84 11.58 -5.68
N GLN A 96 14.88 10.79 -5.90
CA GLN A 96 16.26 11.27 -5.93
C GLN A 96 16.55 11.99 -7.27
N GLN A 97 16.81 13.29 -7.20
CA GLN A 97 16.95 14.18 -8.36
C GLN A 97 18.18 13.93 -9.25
N ASN A 98 19.23 13.29 -8.74
CA ASN A 98 20.43 12.87 -9.47
C ASN A 98 20.21 11.56 -10.25
N HIS A 99 19.17 10.79 -9.91
CA HIS A 99 18.84 9.54 -10.62
C HIS A 99 17.64 9.72 -11.54
N PHE A 100 16.67 10.54 -11.16
CA PHE A 100 15.43 10.72 -11.91
C PHE A 100 15.06 12.19 -12.05
N HIS A 101 14.61 12.57 -13.24
CA HIS A 101 13.87 13.80 -13.45
C HIS A 101 12.37 13.51 -13.42
N VAL A 102 11.61 14.25 -12.60
CA VAL A 102 10.15 14.11 -12.55
C VAL A 102 9.52 14.96 -13.65
N LEU A 103 9.11 14.30 -14.74
CA LEU A 103 8.45 14.94 -15.88
C LEU A 103 7.03 15.40 -15.54
N ASN A 104 6.31 14.59 -14.75
CA ASN A 104 4.95 14.91 -14.34
C ASN A 104 4.54 14.17 -13.06
N TYR A 105 3.58 14.73 -12.34
CA TYR A 105 2.97 14.16 -11.14
C TYR A 105 1.45 14.37 -11.19
N ARG A 106 0.69 13.29 -10.97
CA ARG A 106 -0.78 13.30 -10.94
C ARG A 106 -1.31 12.68 -9.65
N GLU A 107 -2.13 13.45 -8.95
CA GLU A 107 -2.92 12.99 -7.82
C GLU A 107 -4.16 12.23 -8.31
N CYS A 108 -4.38 11.03 -7.77
CA CYS A 108 -5.52 10.20 -8.09
C CYS A 108 -6.39 10.05 -6.85
N LEU A 109 -7.56 10.69 -6.84
CA LEU A 109 -8.48 10.68 -5.70
C LEU A 109 -9.61 9.67 -5.94
N PHE A 110 -9.72 8.64 -5.10
CA PHE A 110 -10.78 7.64 -5.17
C PHE A 110 -11.89 7.93 -4.16
N ASN A 111 -12.46 9.14 -4.24
CA ASN A 111 -13.53 9.64 -3.36
C ASN A 111 -14.75 8.70 -3.33
N ASP A 112 -15.02 8.02 -4.44
CA ASP A 112 -16.16 7.13 -4.60
C ASP A 112 -15.86 5.67 -4.19
N ILE A 113 -14.59 5.33 -3.89
CA ILE A 113 -14.17 3.96 -3.55
C ILE A 113 -13.18 3.97 -2.39
N GLY A 114 -13.73 4.00 -1.17
CA GLY A 114 -13.00 3.69 0.07
C GLY A 114 -12.07 4.79 0.58
N ASP A 115 -12.23 6.02 0.08
CA ASP A 115 -11.47 7.21 0.47
C ASP A 115 -9.95 6.99 0.45
N ARG A 116 -9.51 6.35 -0.65
CA ARG A 116 -8.12 6.08 -0.92
C ARG A 116 -7.62 6.99 -2.02
N VAL A 117 -6.29 7.06 -2.11
CA VAL A 117 -5.58 7.91 -3.04
C VAL A 117 -4.44 7.12 -3.66
N ALA A 118 -4.01 7.55 -4.84
CA ALA A 118 -2.77 7.11 -5.44
C ALA A 118 -2.00 8.30 -5.99
N GLN A 119 -0.68 8.19 -6.04
CA GLN A 119 0.21 9.15 -6.66
C GLN A 119 0.77 8.52 -7.92
N LEU A 120 0.50 9.08 -9.10
CA LEU A 120 1.11 8.66 -10.36
C LEU A 120 2.24 9.62 -10.70
N PHE A 121 3.41 9.06 -10.98
CA PHE A 121 4.59 9.80 -11.40
C PHE A 121 5.03 9.35 -12.78
N HIS A 122 5.41 10.31 -13.60
CA HIS A 122 6.13 10.09 -14.84
C HIS A 122 7.53 10.64 -14.65
N VAL A 123 8.53 9.77 -14.77
CA VAL A 123 9.93 10.11 -14.55
C VAL A 123 10.81 9.66 -15.70
N GLU A 124 11.91 10.38 -15.90
CA GLU A 124 12.98 10.05 -16.83
C GLU A 124 14.23 9.65 -16.03
N LEU A 125 14.83 8.51 -16.37
CA LEU A 125 16.10 8.08 -15.79
C LEU A 125 17.24 8.95 -16.32
N LEU A 126 18.00 9.56 -15.41
CA LEU A 126 19.19 10.33 -15.76
C LEU A 126 20.36 9.38 -16.02
N ALA A 127 21.01 9.53 -17.18
CA ALA A 127 22.16 8.73 -17.54
C ALA A 127 23.29 8.87 -16.50
N ARG A 128 23.92 7.74 -16.13
CA ARG A 128 25.06 7.77 -15.20
C ARG A 128 26.26 8.47 -15.86
N PRO A 129 26.98 9.36 -15.14
CA PRO A 129 28.23 9.92 -15.64
C PRO A 129 29.23 8.80 -15.98
N GLY A 130 29.65 8.71 -17.24
CA GLY A 130 30.64 7.74 -17.71
C GLY A 130 30.13 6.63 -18.63
N SER A 131 28.81 6.54 -18.91
CA SER A 131 28.32 5.69 -20.00
C SER A 131 28.54 6.38 -21.35
N GLN A 132 29.27 5.73 -22.26
CA GLN A 132 29.50 6.21 -23.63
C GLN A 132 28.35 5.83 -24.59
N SER A 133 27.34 5.08 -24.13
CA SER A 133 26.15 4.83 -24.94
C SER A 133 25.17 6.00 -24.80
N ILE A 134 24.77 6.55 -25.94
CA ILE A 134 23.59 7.42 -26.08
C ILE A 134 22.37 6.54 -25.78
N GLU A 135 22.12 6.23 -24.52
CA GLU A 135 20.87 5.59 -24.12
C GLU A 135 19.88 6.69 -23.79
N LEU A 136 18.97 6.91 -24.74
CA LEU A 136 17.76 7.70 -24.66
C LEU A 136 17.17 7.61 -23.24
N GLY A 137 16.79 8.75 -22.66
CA GLY A 137 16.20 8.83 -21.33
C GLY A 137 15.06 7.83 -21.19
N ILE A 138 15.26 6.83 -20.32
CA ILE A 138 14.25 5.80 -20.10
C ILE A 138 13.15 6.43 -19.27
N GLU A 139 11.99 6.63 -19.90
CA GLU A 139 10.78 7.07 -19.21
C GLU A 139 10.11 5.90 -18.48
N ILE A 140 9.66 6.15 -17.26
CA ILE A 140 9.03 5.17 -16.38
C ILE A 140 7.80 5.81 -15.75
N LEU A 141 6.69 5.06 -15.71
CA LEU A 141 5.57 5.40 -14.85
C LEU A 141 5.68 4.64 -13.54
N PHE A 142 5.48 5.32 -12.42
CA PHE A 142 5.31 4.62 -11.16
C PHE A 142 4.17 5.15 -10.32
N VAL A 143 3.60 4.27 -9.50
CA VAL A 143 2.47 4.58 -8.62
C VAL A 143 2.83 4.27 -7.17
N ASN A 144 2.47 5.15 -6.26
CA ASN A 144 2.38 4.87 -4.83
C ASN A 144 0.89 4.84 -4.42
N THR A 145 0.47 3.82 -3.66
CA THR A 145 -0.91 3.70 -3.19
C THR A 145 -1.01 2.99 -1.84
N HIS A 146 -2.17 3.10 -1.20
CA HIS A 146 -2.53 2.33 0.00
C HIS A 146 -4.01 1.92 -0.11
N LEU A 147 -4.24 0.64 -0.43
CA LEU A 147 -5.58 0.10 -0.65
C LEU A 147 -6.39 -0.04 0.63
N ILE A 148 -7.70 -0.23 0.51
CA ILE A 148 -8.58 -0.35 1.67
C ILE A 148 -8.29 -1.61 2.50
N PHE A 149 -8.06 -1.40 3.80
CA PHE A 149 -7.88 -2.46 4.80
C PHE A 149 -9.06 -3.44 4.80
N PRO A 150 -8.83 -4.77 4.87
CA PRO A 150 -9.88 -5.79 4.90
C PRO A 150 -10.65 -5.82 6.23
N HIS A 151 -11.61 -4.92 6.41
CA HIS A 151 -12.51 -4.98 7.57
C HIS A 151 -13.45 -6.18 7.49
N ASP A 152 -13.91 -6.53 6.28
CA ASP A 152 -14.72 -7.71 5.99
C ASP A 152 -14.48 -8.20 4.54
N SER A 153 -15.23 -9.24 4.12
CA SER A 153 -15.07 -9.88 2.81
C SER A 153 -15.53 -9.02 1.62
N THR A 154 -16.29 -7.93 1.85
CA THR A 154 -16.68 -6.98 0.80
C THR A 154 -15.51 -6.10 0.38
N CYS A 155 -14.56 -5.84 1.28
CA CYS A 155 -13.36 -5.06 1.00
C CYS A 155 -12.50 -5.68 -0.10
N CYS A 156 -12.58 -6.99 -0.35
CA CYS A 156 -11.87 -7.64 -1.46
C CYS A 156 -12.31 -7.09 -2.83
N PHE A 157 -13.61 -6.86 -3.01
CA PHE A 157 -14.15 -6.28 -4.24
C PHE A 157 -13.78 -4.81 -4.38
N LEU A 158 -13.87 -4.03 -3.28
CA LEU A 158 -13.46 -2.63 -3.28
C LEU A 158 -11.98 -2.47 -3.67
N ARG A 159 -11.09 -3.32 -3.13
CA ARG A 159 -9.67 -3.31 -3.53
C ARG A 159 -9.48 -3.58 -5.01
N LEU A 160 -10.19 -4.56 -5.57
CA LEU A 160 -10.12 -4.82 -7.02
C LEU A 160 -10.58 -3.62 -7.84
N GLN A 161 -11.66 -2.95 -7.45
CA GLN A 161 -12.10 -1.73 -8.11
C GLN A 161 -11.07 -0.61 -7.99
N GLN A 162 -10.41 -0.46 -6.85
CA GLN A 162 -9.31 0.51 -6.66
C GLN A 162 -8.15 0.22 -7.61
N VAL A 163 -7.72 -1.04 -7.73
CA VAL A 163 -6.65 -1.43 -8.66
C VAL A 163 -7.07 -1.22 -10.11
N TYR A 164 -8.31 -1.59 -10.46
CA TYR A 164 -8.85 -1.33 -11.79
C TYR A 164 -8.80 0.16 -12.14
N LYS A 165 -9.22 1.03 -11.22
CA LYS A 165 -9.13 2.49 -11.41
C LYS A 165 -7.70 2.99 -11.56
N ILE A 166 -6.75 2.49 -10.76
CA ILE A 166 -5.33 2.84 -10.91
C ILE A 166 -4.85 2.50 -12.33
N LEU A 167 -5.16 1.30 -12.83
CA LEU A 167 -4.79 0.89 -14.18
C LEU A 167 -5.50 1.71 -15.27
N GLN A 168 -6.76 2.11 -15.06
CA GLN A 168 -7.46 3.03 -15.98
C GLN A 168 -6.81 4.42 -16.02
N VAL A 169 -6.37 4.94 -14.87
CA VAL A 169 -5.67 6.22 -14.82
C VAL A 169 -4.35 6.14 -15.58
N ILE A 170 -3.60 5.05 -15.44
CA ILE A 170 -2.37 4.83 -16.19
C ILE A 170 -2.64 4.77 -17.70
N GLU A 171 -3.63 3.98 -18.15
CA GLU A 171 -4.00 3.90 -19.57
C GLU A 171 -4.43 5.26 -20.14
N SER A 172 -5.23 6.00 -19.37
CA SER A 172 -5.68 7.34 -19.75
C SER A 172 -4.50 8.32 -19.82
N TYR A 173 -3.56 8.23 -18.88
CA TYR A 173 -2.35 9.04 -18.87
C TYR A 173 -1.46 8.74 -20.09
N CYS A 174 -1.18 7.47 -20.38
CA CYS A 174 -0.43 7.07 -21.57
C CYS A 174 -1.08 7.60 -22.85
N HIS A 175 -2.42 7.53 -22.97
CA HIS A 175 -3.13 8.05 -24.13
C HIS A 175 -3.11 9.58 -24.21
N GLU A 176 -3.32 10.28 -23.09
CA GLU A 176 -3.35 11.75 -23.01
C GLU A 176 -2.01 12.38 -23.40
N TYR A 177 -0.90 11.77 -23.00
CA TYR A 177 0.46 12.25 -23.30
C TYR A 177 1.11 11.52 -24.47
N GLU A 178 0.35 10.69 -25.20
CA GLU A 178 0.82 9.91 -26.36
C GLU A 178 2.12 9.13 -26.07
N LEU A 179 2.23 8.59 -24.85
CA LEU A 179 3.46 7.92 -24.42
C LEU A 179 3.71 6.65 -25.23
N PRO A 180 4.98 6.37 -25.59
CA PRO A 180 5.34 5.06 -26.09
C PRO A 180 5.08 3.99 -25.01
N PRO A 181 5.16 2.70 -25.36
CA PRO A 181 5.14 1.64 -24.36
C PRO A 181 6.28 1.82 -23.34
N VAL A 182 5.94 2.26 -22.12
CA VAL A 182 6.87 2.53 -21.03
C VAL A 182 6.75 1.49 -19.89
N PRO A 183 7.84 1.20 -19.16
CA PRO A 183 7.78 0.43 -17.92
C PRO A 183 6.84 1.05 -16.89
N ILE A 184 6.13 0.20 -16.15
CA ILE A 184 5.24 0.62 -15.05
C ILE A 184 5.66 -0.08 -13.76
N ILE A 185 5.78 0.69 -12.68
CA ILE A 185 6.06 0.20 -11.33
C ILE A 185 4.89 0.56 -10.41
N LEU A 186 4.27 -0.40 -9.72
CA LEU A 186 3.21 -0.13 -8.75
C LEU A 186 3.69 -0.50 -7.34
N CYS A 187 3.87 0.50 -6.49
CA CYS A 187 4.29 0.36 -5.10
C CYS A 187 3.12 0.60 -4.14
N GLY A 188 3.10 -0.11 -3.03
CA GLY A 188 2.21 0.23 -1.92
C GLY A 188 1.84 -0.91 -1.00
N ASP A 189 1.01 -0.55 -0.01
CA ASP A 189 0.26 -1.50 0.80
C ASP A 189 -1.02 -1.88 0.03
N TRP A 190 -1.07 -3.13 -0.44
CA TRP A 190 -2.19 -3.66 -1.20
C TRP A 190 -3.29 -4.26 -0.32
N ASN A 191 -3.05 -4.40 0.98
CA ASN A 191 -4.01 -4.92 1.95
C ASN A 191 -4.67 -6.26 1.52
N GLY A 192 -3.93 -7.05 0.74
CA GLY A 192 -4.37 -8.32 0.18
C GLY A 192 -3.18 -9.24 -0.03
N SER A 193 -3.35 -10.53 0.24
CA SER A 193 -2.26 -11.50 0.13
C SER A 193 -1.95 -11.89 -1.32
N LYS A 194 -0.85 -12.61 -1.50
CA LYS A 194 -0.43 -13.21 -2.79
C LYS A 194 -1.48 -14.14 -3.41
N LYS A 195 -2.31 -14.80 -2.58
CA LYS A 195 -3.44 -15.64 -3.04
C LYS A 195 -4.71 -14.84 -3.35
N GLY A 196 -4.73 -13.56 -3.01
CA GLY A 196 -5.87 -12.67 -3.16
C GLY A 196 -6.16 -12.30 -4.61
N ASN A 197 -7.39 -11.84 -4.85
CA ASN A 197 -7.86 -11.56 -6.21
C ASN A 197 -7.16 -10.36 -6.85
N VAL A 198 -6.68 -9.41 -6.04
CA VAL A 198 -5.83 -8.29 -6.50
C VAL A 198 -4.55 -8.80 -7.15
N CYS A 199 -3.84 -9.70 -6.50
CA CYS A 199 -2.62 -10.32 -7.04
C CYS A 199 -2.94 -11.06 -8.36
N LYS A 200 -3.95 -11.92 -8.36
CA LYS A 200 -4.40 -12.65 -9.57
C LYS A 200 -4.74 -11.70 -10.72
N PHE A 201 -5.41 -10.60 -10.42
CA PHE A 201 -5.77 -9.59 -11.41
C PHE A 201 -4.53 -8.92 -12.01
N LEU A 202 -3.57 -8.49 -11.18
CA LEU A 202 -2.32 -7.87 -11.66
C LEU A 202 -1.48 -8.86 -12.50
N LEU A 203 -1.36 -10.11 -12.05
CA LEU A 203 -0.70 -11.17 -12.82
C LEU A 203 -1.36 -11.37 -14.19
N SER A 204 -2.70 -11.38 -14.25
CA SER A 204 -3.44 -11.48 -15.51
C SER A 204 -3.25 -10.28 -16.45
N GLN A 205 -2.79 -9.15 -15.91
CA GLN A 205 -2.44 -7.93 -16.64
C GLN A 205 -0.96 -7.87 -17.02
N GLY A 206 -0.19 -8.94 -16.74
CA GLY A 206 1.21 -9.08 -17.11
C GLY A 206 2.20 -8.47 -16.11
N PHE A 207 1.71 -7.99 -14.96
CA PHE A 207 2.59 -7.56 -13.88
C PHE A 207 3.24 -8.76 -13.20
N VAL A 208 4.43 -8.55 -12.66
CA VAL A 208 5.15 -9.51 -11.82
C VAL A 208 5.52 -8.86 -10.49
N SER A 209 5.54 -9.63 -9.40
CA SER A 209 6.06 -9.15 -8.12
C SER A 209 7.57 -9.07 -8.19
N SER A 210 8.16 -7.93 -7.80
CA SER A 210 9.63 -7.78 -7.76
C SER A 210 10.27 -8.78 -6.81
N TYR A 211 9.63 -9.03 -5.65
CA TYR A 211 10.10 -9.99 -4.67
C TYR A 211 10.14 -11.41 -5.24
N ASP A 212 9.06 -11.84 -5.91
CA ASP A 212 8.98 -13.17 -6.51
C ASP A 212 10.01 -13.35 -7.63
N PHE A 213 10.21 -12.30 -8.43
CA PHE A 213 11.21 -12.29 -9.50
C PHE A 213 12.64 -12.40 -8.94
N ALA A 214 12.97 -11.63 -7.90
CA ALA A 214 14.30 -11.65 -7.28
C ALA A 214 14.63 -12.99 -6.61
N HIS A 215 13.63 -13.70 -6.08
CA HIS A 215 13.81 -14.97 -5.37
C HIS A 215 13.51 -16.20 -6.25
N ASN A 216 13.35 -16.03 -7.57
CA ASN A 216 13.02 -17.10 -8.51
C ASN A 216 11.80 -17.95 -8.09
N TYR A 217 10.80 -17.32 -7.48
CA TYR A 217 9.62 -18.05 -7.02
C TYR A 217 8.72 -18.38 -8.20
N THR A 218 8.79 -19.62 -8.68
CA THR A 218 7.81 -20.18 -9.60
C THR A 218 6.54 -20.48 -8.80
N GLY A 219 5.42 -19.85 -9.14
CA GLY A 219 4.17 -19.75 -8.35
C GLY A 219 3.45 -21.04 -7.92
N ASP A 220 4.14 -22.17 -7.88
CA ASP A 220 3.62 -23.52 -7.64
C ASP A 220 4.15 -24.14 -6.31
N GLY A 221 5.06 -23.46 -5.60
CA GLY A 221 5.58 -23.91 -4.31
C GLY A 221 4.63 -23.66 -3.13
N GLU A 222 4.74 -24.45 -2.07
CA GLU A 222 4.18 -24.07 -0.76
C GLU A 222 4.80 -22.75 -0.30
N GLU A 223 3.99 -21.87 0.29
CA GLU A 223 4.43 -20.57 0.80
C GLU A 223 5.49 -20.80 1.87
N THR A 224 6.77 -20.60 1.53
CA THR A 224 7.74 -20.28 2.55
C THR A 224 7.37 -18.89 3.05
N TYR A 225 6.89 -18.81 4.29
CA TYR A 225 6.49 -17.59 5.01
C TYR A 225 7.66 -16.63 5.26
N GLU A 226 8.58 -16.49 4.30
CA GLU A 226 9.88 -15.85 4.54
C GLU A 226 9.82 -14.33 4.56
N TRP A 227 8.81 -13.71 3.94
CA TRP A 227 8.64 -12.26 3.99
C TRP A 227 7.41 -11.85 4.78
N VAL A 228 7.66 -11.01 5.78
CA VAL A 228 6.66 -10.37 6.61
C VAL A 228 6.75 -8.88 6.32
N SER A 229 5.61 -8.29 5.96
CA SER A 229 5.52 -6.85 5.76
C SER A 229 5.02 -6.12 6.99
N HIS A 230 4.01 -6.67 7.66
CA HIS A 230 3.42 -6.05 8.84
C HIS A 230 2.83 -7.07 9.81
N CYS A 231 2.69 -6.62 11.05
CA CYS A 231 1.80 -7.22 12.03
C CYS A 231 0.57 -6.32 12.10
N ASN A 232 -0.60 -6.81 11.67
CA ASN A 232 -1.80 -6.00 11.62
C ASN A 232 -2.33 -5.69 13.03
N HIS A 233 -3.35 -4.82 13.14
CA HIS A 233 -3.93 -4.45 14.43
C HIS A 233 -4.62 -5.60 15.19
N ARG A 234 -4.83 -6.75 14.54
CA ARG A 234 -5.34 -8.00 15.13
C ARG A 234 -4.21 -8.92 15.62
N GLY A 235 -2.96 -8.60 15.32
CA GLY A 235 -1.80 -9.41 15.67
C GLY A 235 -1.38 -10.40 14.58
N ASP A 236 -2.07 -10.43 13.44
CA ASP A 236 -1.71 -11.35 12.36
C ASP A 236 -0.46 -10.84 11.63
N ILE A 237 0.43 -11.76 11.30
CA ILE A 237 1.61 -11.52 10.48
C ILE A 237 1.19 -11.66 9.02
N CYS A 238 1.44 -10.63 8.21
CA CYS A 238 1.00 -10.63 6.82
C CYS A 238 2.00 -9.96 5.87
N ALA A 239 1.87 -10.37 4.61
CA ALA A 239 2.69 -10.00 3.48
C ALA A 239 1.78 -9.36 2.42
N VAL A 240 1.62 -8.04 2.48
CA VAL A 240 0.68 -7.27 1.64
C VAL A 240 1.31 -6.06 0.95
N ASP A 241 2.55 -5.76 1.30
CA ASP A 241 3.35 -4.71 0.70
C ASP A 241 4.02 -5.26 -0.55
N PHE A 242 3.67 -4.73 -1.73
CA PHE A 242 4.19 -5.23 -2.99
C PHE A 242 4.71 -4.09 -3.86
N ILE A 243 5.76 -4.43 -4.62
CA ILE A 243 6.18 -3.70 -5.81
C ILE A 243 5.89 -4.59 -7.01
N TRP A 244 5.00 -4.12 -7.89
CA TRP A 244 4.65 -4.79 -9.13
C TRP A 244 5.38 -4.13 -10.29
N LEU A 245 5.94 -4.95 -11.17
CA LEU A 245 6.70 -4.52 -12.34
C LEU A 245 5.96 -4.95 -13.61
N PHE A 246 5.83 -4.04 -14.55
CA PHE A 246 5.32 -4.33 -15.88
C PHE A 246 6.35 -3.96 -16.94
N ASN A 247 6.62 -4.91 -17.82
CA ASN A 247 7.48 -4.72 -18.98
C ASN A 247 6.60 -4.46 -20.22
N PRO A 248 6.75 -3.31 -20.91
CA PRO A 248 5.89 -2.90 -22.01
C PRO A 248 5.97 -3.81 -23.25
N ASN A 249 7.01 -4.64 -23.36
CA ASN A 249 7.20 -5.55 -24.50
C ASN A 249 6.26 -6.76 -24.48
N LYS A 250 5.44 -6.92 -23.44
CA LYS A 250 4.49 -8.03 -23.32
C LYS A 250 3.09 -7.59 -23.78
N SER A 251 2.48 -8.38 -24.65
CA SER A 251 1.08 -8.19 -25.04
C SER A 251 0.17 -8.28 -23.82
N ARG A 252 -0.73 -7.31 -23.65
CA ARG A 252 -1.65 -7.22 -22.50
C ARG A 252 -3.08 -7.53 -22.93
N LYS A 253 -3.78 -8.33 -22.11
CA LYS A 253 -5.23 -8.54 -22.27
C LYS A 253 -5.98 -7.22 -22.02
N PRO A 254 -7.10 -6.94 -22.71
CA PRO A 254 -7.91 -5.76 -22.44
C PRO A 254 -8.25 -5.65 -20.95
N LEU A 255 -8.02 -4.48 -20.35
CA LEU A 255 -8.17 -4.25 -18.90
C LEU A 255 -9.56 -4.65 -18.40
N LYS A 256 -10.61 -4.25 -19.12
CA LYS A 256 -12.00 -4.60 -18.81
C LYS A 256 -12.25 -6.11 -18.80
N GLN A 257 -11.63 -6.85 -19.72
CA GLN A 257 -11.79 -8.30 -19.78
C GLN A 257 -11.15 -8.97 -18.56
N SER A 258 -9.89 -8.65 -18.26
CA SER A 258 -9.22 -9.21 -17.08
C SER A 258 -9.90 -8.82 -15.77
N PHE A 259 -10.48 -7.62 -15.71
CA PHE A 259 -11.27 -7.20 -14.55
C PHE A 259 -12.52 -8.07 -14.37
N LEU A 260 -13.29 -8.30 -15.44
CA LEU A 260 -14.46 -9.18 -15.40
C LEU A 260 -14.09 -10.62 -15.01
N GLU A 261 -12.99 -11.16 -15.55
CA GLU A 261 -12.46 -12.47 -15.17
C GLU A 261 -12.14 -12.53 -13.65
N ALA A 262 -11.47 -11.51 -13.11
CA ALA A 262 -11.17 -11.40 -11.68
C ALA A 262 -12.43 -11.28 -10.83
N LEU A 263 -13.46 -10.53 -11.29
CA LEU A 263 -14.75 -10.43 -10.61
C LEU A 263 -15.45 -11.79 -10.53
N ILE A 264 -15.50 -12.55 -11.63
CA ILE A 264 -16.11 -13.89 -11.65
C ILE A 264 -15.37 -14.84 -10.70
N GLY A 265 -14.03 -14.76 -10.67
CA GLY A 265 -13.22 -15.50 -9.71
C GLY A 265 -13.59 -15.26 -8.24
N ASN A 266 -13.98 -14.04 -7.86
CA ASN A 266 -14.47 -13.74 -6.51
C ASN A 266 -15.80 -14.44 -6.19
N VAL A 267 -16.72 -14.50 -7.16
CA VAL A 267 -18.06 -15.07 -6.97
C VAL A 267 -17.95 -16.58 -6.74
N ASN A 268 -17.08 -17.26 -7.49
CA ASN A 268 -16.87 -18.71 -7.38
C ASN A 268 -16.16 -19.13 -6.07
N VAL A 269 -15.34 -18.26 -5.48
CA VAL A 269 -14.76 -18.51 -4.15
C VAL A 269 -15.84 -18.39 -3.06
N ARG A 270 -16.77 -17.43 -3.19
CA ARG A 270 -17.89 -17.28 -2.22
C ARG A 270 -18.85 -18.47 -2.23
N SER A 271 -19.05 -19.15 -3.36
CA SER A 271 -19.90 -20.34 -3.42
C SER A 271 -19.27 -21.59 -2.77
N HIS A 272 -17.94 -21.63 -2.62
CA HIS A 272 -17.23 -22.76 -1.99
C HIS A 272 -17.06 -22.63 -0.46
N PHE A 273 -17.22 -21.43 0.12
CA PHE A 273 -17.11 -21.21 1.58
C PHE A 273 -18.47 -21.13 2.30
N GLY A 274 -19.57 -21.46 1.62
CA GLY A 274 -20.90 -21.62 2.21
C GLY A 274 -21.05 -22.92 3.00
N GLY A 275 -20.21 -23.15 4.01
CA GLY A 275 -20.30 -24.35 4.85
C GLY A 275 -19.02 -24.65 5.60
N HIS A 276 -18.70 -23.88 6.64
CA HIS A 276 -18.12 -24.34 7.91
C HIS A 276 -17.76 -23.14 8.77
N ALA A 277 -18.58 -22.88 9.79
CA ALA A 277 -18.17 -22.08 10.93
C ALA A 277 -17.19 -22.91 11.76
N ILE A 278 -15.94 -22.48 11.86
CA ILE A 278 -15.01 -23.00 12.86
C ILE A 278 -14.59 -21.81 13.74
N ALA A 279 -15.08 -21.84 14.97
CA ALA A 279 -14.64 -20.98 16.05
C ALA A 279 -13.25 -21.43 16.51
N TYR A 280 -12.32 -20.50 16.71
CA TYR A 280 -11.13 -20.76 17.53
C TYR A 280 -11.00 -19.72 18.62
N ALA A 281 -10.69 -20.26 19.81
CA ALA A 281 -10.68 -19.62 21.10
C ALA A 281 -9.38 -18.84 21.35
N ASP A 282 -9.55 -17.85 22.23
CA ASP A 282 -8.58 -16.95 22.83
C ASP A 282 -7.50 -17.68 23.64
N HIS A 283 -6.22 -17.29 23.47
CA HIS A 283 -5.20 -17.34 24.53
C HIS A 283 -4.07 -16.33 24.28
N GLY A 284 -3.90 -15.41 25.24
CA GLY A 284 -2.58 -15.05 25.78
C GLY A 284 -1.87 -13.88 25.10
N GLY A 285 -1.79 -12.75 25.81
CA GLY A 285 -1.32 -11.48 25.26
C GLY A 285 0.19 -11.33 25.07
N ARG A 286 0.56 -10.29 24.31
CA ARG A 286 1.72 -9.41 24.55
C ARG A 286 1.73 -8.24 23.54
N SER A 287 2.03 -7.07 24.09
CA SER A 287 2.58 -5.83 23.51
C SER A 287 2.57 -5.64 21.98
N THR A 288 1.77 -4.69 21.52
CA THR A 288 1.74 -4.18 20.13
C THR A 288 2.96 -3.31 19.80
N ARG A 289 3.69 -3.65 18.73
CA ARG A 289 4.59 -2.73 18.00
C ARG A 289 4.08 -2.63 16.57
N VAL A 290 3.79 -1.41 16.13
CA VAL A 290 3.43 -1.10 14.75
C VAL A 290 4.73 -0.88 13.98
N TRP A 291 4.98 -1.70 12.97
CA TRP A 291 6.11 -1.55 12.05
C TRP A 291 5.60 -0.88 10.77
N GLN A 292 6.22 0.21 10.36
CA GLN A 292 6.06 0.78 9.02
C GLN A 292 7.02 0.05 8.08
N SER A 293 6.49 -0.50 6.99
CA SER A 293 7.23 -1.16 5.93
C SER A 293 7.92 -0.13 5.03
N ILE A 294 9.21 -0.34 4.76
CA ILE A 294 9.96 0.33 3.70
C ILE A 294 10.11 -0.71 2.60
N ILE A 295 9.61 -0.45 1.40
CA ILE A 295 9.80 -1.34 0.24
C ILE A 295 10.76 -0.68 -0.74
N GLU A 296 11.82 -1.41 -1.10
CA GLU A 296 12.97 -0.95 -1.89
C GLU A 296 12.74 -1.13 -3.40
N VAL A 297 13.05 -0.08 -4.19
CA VAL A 297 13.37 -0.16 -5.63
C VAL A 297 14.70 0.53 -5.88
#